data_AF-A0A5N0E1X1-F1
#
_entry.id   AF-A0A5N0E1X1-F1
#
_cell.length_a   1.000
_cell.length_b   1.000
_cell.length_c   1.000
_cell.angle_alpha   90.00
_cell.angle_beta   90.00
_cell.angle_gamma   90.00
#
_symmetry.space_group_name_H-M   'P 1'
#
loop_
_entity.id
_entity.type
_entity.pdbx_description
1 polymer ?
#
loop_
_entity_poly.entity_id
_entity_poly.type
_entity_poly.pdbx_seq_one_letter_code
_entity_poly.pdbx_strand_id
1 'polypeptide(L)'
;MIVVFIAKDIDVLDAGYDDSAYKPATFGRAYAYSKKLWPCATLGKTENLFITAHGDEDSIGDEDSTPGKGPVIDLNADQLAGIIKAILPGGYTGNIYISTCNSFKIAQAVAEKLGMLVGGDVYGTKNSIDYAIQTPSGSNWSLAG
;
A
#
# COMPACT_ATOMS: atom_id res chain seq x y z
N MET A 1 11.98 -6.10 4.04
CA MET A 1 12.06 -4.72 3.51
C MET A 1 10.67 -4.31 3.05
N ILE A 2 10.25 -3.08 3.35
CA ILE A 2 8.87 -2.58 3.17
C ILE A 2 8.82 -1.57 2.01
N VAL A 3 8.08 -1.86 0.95
CA VAL A 3 7.84 -0.86 -0.11
C VAL A 3 6.57 -0.09 0.20
N VAL A 4 6.63 1.25 0.25
CA VAL A 4 5.48 2.09 0.63
C VAL A 4 4.89 2.76 -0.61
N PHE A 5 3.65 2.46 -0.94
CA PHE A 5 2.86 3.14 -1.96
C PHE A 5 2.08 4.29 -1.33
N ILE A 6 2.19 5.49 -1.92
CA ILE A 6 1.52 6.70 -1.40
C ILE A 6 0.77 7.38 -2.53
N ALA A 7 -0.55 7.47 -2.39
CA ALA A 7 -1.40 8.03 -3.42
C ALA A 7 -1.23 9.55 -3.55
N LYS A 8 -1.06 10.29 -2.44
CA LYS A 8 -1.27 11.74 -2.48
C LYS A 8 -0.54 12.59 -1.44
N ASP A 9 -0.52 12.17 -0.17
CA ASP A 9 0.02 13.01 0.90
C ASP A 9 1.54 13.09 0.85
N ILE A 10 2.06 14.26 0.44
CA ILE A 10 3.50 14.46 0.31
C ILE A 10 4.22 14.36 1.66
N ASP A 11 3.57 14.71 2.76
CA ASP A 11 4.14 14.57 4.11
C ASP A 11 4.31 13.09 4.51
N VAL A 12 3.37 12.22 4.09
CA VAL A 12 3.50 10.76 4.29
C VAL A 12 4.58 10.20 3.39
N LEU A 13 4.74 10.77 2.19
CA LEU A 13 5.81 10.41 1.26
C LEU A 13 7.18 10.80 1.78
N ASP A 14 7.30 12.01 2.30
CA ASP A 14 8.54 12.50 2.91
C ASP A 14 8.87 11.67 4.17
N ALA A 15 7.87 11.37 5.00
CA ALA A 15 8.03 10.43 6.13
C ALA A 15 8.45 9.03 5.66
N GLY A 16 7.89 8.53 4.57
CA GLY A 16 8.28 7.27 3.96
C GLY A 16 9.71 7.28 3.45
N TYR A 17 10.13 8.35 2.78
CA TYR A 17 11.51 8.52 2.34
C TYR A 17 12.49 8.63 3.51
N ASP A 18 12.13 9.37 4.55
CA ASP A 18 12.91 9.48 5.77
C ASP A 18 13.03 8.12 6.47
N ASP A 19 11.94 7.39 6.65
CA ASP A 19 11.97 6.05 7.24
C ASP A 19 12.80 5.07 6.38
N SER A 20 12.70 5.12 5.05
CA SER A 20 13.59 4.37 4.14
C SER A 20 15.07 4.70 4.37
N ALA A 21 15.40 5.98 4.54
CA ALA A 21 16.78 6.46 4.64
C ALA A 21 17.39 6.19 6.03
N TYR A 22 16.62 6.41 7.10
CA TYR A 22 17.10 6.35 8.48
C TYR A 22 16.85 5.01 9.16
N LYS A 23 15.93 4.18 8.65
CA LYS A 23 15.61 2.84 9.19
C LYS A 23 15.61 1.76 8.09
N PRO A 24 16.70 1.64 7.30
CA PRO A 24 16.73 0.76 6.11
C PRO A 24 16.63 -0.74 6.44
N ALA A 25 16.88 -1.14 7.69
CA ALA A 25 16.68 -2.52 8.15
C ALA A 25 15.20 -2.90 8.24
N THR A 26 14.31 -1.91 8.42
CA THR A 26 12.86 -2.09 8.57
C THR A 26 12.14 -1.66 7.30
N PHE A 27 12.44 -0.45 6.81
CA PHE A 27 11.76 0.15 5.67
C PHE A 27 12.59 0.05 4.40
N GLY A 28 11.91 -0.32 3.32
CA GLY A 28 12.43 -0.32 1.96
C GLY A 28 12.15 0.97 1.25
N ARG A 29 12.21 0.94 -0.07
CA ARG A 29 11.98 2.12 -0.91
C ARG A 29 10.50 2.54 -0.86
N ALA A 30 10.24 3.81 -0.59
CA ALA A 30 8.93 4.44 -0.78
C ALA A 30 8.77 4.94 -2.22
N TYR A 31 7.56 4.87 -2.76
CA TYR A 31 7.22 5.37 -4.09
C TYR A 31 5.84 6.03 -4.09
N ALA A 32 5.76 7.20 -4.73
CA ALA A 32 4.50 7.87 -4.99
C ALA A 32 3.89 7.41 -6.31
N TYR A 33 2.59 7.10 -6.31
CA TYR A 33 1.86 6.78 -7.54
C TYR A 33 1.81 7.97 -8.50
N SER A 34 1.70 9.17 -7.95
CA SER A 34 1.51 10.43 -8.68
C SER A 34 2.75 11.01 -9.36
N LYS A 35 3.96 10.64 -8.91
CA LYS A 35 5.22 11.19 -9.42
C LYS A 35 5.91 10.26 -10.40
N LYS A 36 5.30 9.80 -11.50
CA LYS A 36 5.96 9.04 -12.62
C LYS A 36 6.90 7.87 -12.22
N LEU A 37 6.92 7.44 -10.95
CA LEU A 37 7.94 6.55 -10.37
C LEU A 37 7.40 5.14 -10.13
N TRP A 38 6.15 4.89 -10.51
CA TRP A 38 5.53 3.58 -10.41
C TRP A 38 5.06 3.15 -11.80
N PRO A 39 5.96 2.49 -12.57
CA PRO A 39 5.88 1.02 -12.66
C PRO A 39 7.22 0.27 -12.85
N CYS A 40 8.39 0.84 -12.50
CA CYS A 40 9.68 0.16 -12.78
C CYS A 40 10.20 -0.74 -11.65
N ALA A 41 9.53 -0.80 -10.49
CA ALA A 41 10.01 -1.53 -9.33
C ALA A 41 9.34 -2.90 -9.23
N THR A 42 10.07 -3.97 -9.56
CA THR A 42 9.68 -5.33 -9.19
C THR A 42 10.06 -5.57 -7.72
N LEU A 43 9.15 -6.12 -6.92
CA LEU A 43 9.45 -6.51 -5.54
C LEU A 43 10.38 -7.72 -5.49
N GLY A 44 11.16 -7.82 -4.42
CA GLY A 44 11.77 -9.10 -4.04
C GLY A 44 10.71 -10.10 -3.59
N LYS A 45 10.98 -11.41 -3.79
CA LYS A 45 10.01 -12.48 -3.48
C LYS A 45 9.52 -12.49 -2.04
N THR A 46 10.33 -12.02 -1.09
CA THR A 46 10.01 -12.03 0.35
C THR A 46 9.86 -10.62 0.93
N GLU A 47 9.83 -9.60 0.08
CA GLU A 47 9.64 -8.22 0.53
C GLU A 47 8.18 -8.00 0.86
N ASN A 48 7.89 -7.23 1.91
CA ASN A 48 6.52 -6.87 2.22
C ASN A 48 6.14 -5.61 1.44
N LEU A 49 4.91 -5.57 0.95
CA LEU A 49 4.33 -4.39 0.31
C LEU A 49 3.44 -3.67 1.32
N PHE A 50 3.65 -2.37 1.47
CA PHE A 50 2.82 -1.47 2.27
C PHE A 50 2.19 -0.43 1.37
N ILE A 51 0.89 -0.24 1.50
CA ILE A 51 0.11 0.69 0.71
C ILE A 51 -0.56 1.63 1.70
N THR A 52 -0.31 2.92 1.60
CA THR A 52 -0.94 3.92 2.46
C THR A 52 -1.48 5.09 1.65
N ALA A 53 -2.69 5.51 1.99
CA ALA A 53 -3.39 6.60 1.34
C ALA A 53 -4.63 6.95 2.16
N HIS A 54 -5.32 8.02 1.76
CA HIS A 54 -6.74 8.14 2.06
C HIS A 54 -7.52 7.02 1.37
N GLY A 55 -8.78 6.87 1.78
CA GLY A 55 -9.70 5.91 1.21
C GLY A 55 -10.73 5.50 2.24
N ASP A 56 -11.54 4.54 1.85
CA ASP A 56 -12.58 3.97 2.67
C ASP A 56 -12.60 2.44 2.52
N GLU A 57 -13.77 1.85 2.76
CA GLU A 57 -13.97 0.42 2.70
C GLU A 57 -14.03 -0.14 1.26
N ASP A 58 -14.26 0.71 0.27
CA ASP A 58 -14.49 0.35 -1.14
C ASP A 58 -13.40 0.87 -2.08
N SER A 59 -12.66 1.90 -1.69
CA SER A 59 -11.61 2.47 -2.53
C SER A 59 -10.39 3.02 -1.78
N ILE A 60 -9.27 3.11 -2.52
CA ILE A 60 -8.04 3.78 -2.10
C ILE A 60 -7.84 5.03 -2.93
N GLY A 61 -7.62 6.14 -2.23
CA GLY A 61 -7.26 7.41 -2.83
C GLY A 61 -8.06 8.56 -2.24
N ASP A 62 -8.01 9.68 -2.91
CA ASP A 62 -8.65 10.93 -2.48
C ASP A 62 -9.09 11.72 -3.71
N GLU A 63 -10.40 11.99 -3.77
CA GLU A 63 -11.05 12.77 -4.82
C GLU A 63 -10.77 14.28 -4.74
N ASP A 64 -10.10 14.76 -3.67
CA ASP A 64 -9.81 16.19 -3.50
C ASP A 64 -8.92 16.74 -4.63
N SER A 65 -9.51 17.53 -5.52
CA SER A 65 -8.82 18.11 -6.67
C SER A 65 -8.08 19.43 -6.35
N THR A 66 -7.91 19.76 -5.07
CA THR A 66 -7.25 21.00 -4.64
C THR A 66 -5.86 21.15 -5.29
N PRO A 67 -5.58 22.28 -5.98
CA PRO A 67 -4.29 22.54 -6.60
C PRO A 67 -3.13 22.40 -5.60
N GLY A 68 -2.09 21.66 -5.99
CA GLY A 68 -0.90 21.42 -5.14
C GLY A 68 -0.95 20.14 -4.31
N LYS A 69 -2.08 19.43 -4.28
CA LYS A 69 -2.24 18.19 -3.51
C LYS A 69 -2.03 16.90 -4.31
N GLY A 70 -1.47 16.93 -5.51
CA GLY A 70 -1.29 15.74 -6.36
C GLY A 70 -2.56 15.35 -7.14
N PRO A 71 -2.49 14.33 -8.00
CA PRO A 71 -3.60 13.90 -8.83
C PRO A 71 -4.70 13.24 -8.00
N VAL A 72 -5.94 13.46 -8.43
CA VAL A 72 -7.10 12.69 -7.96
C VAL A 72 -6.89 11.23 -8.32
N ILE A 73 -7.00 10.37 -7.31
CA ILE A 73 -6.87 8.92 -7.44
C ILE A 73 -8.04 8.34 -6.69
N ASP A 74 -8.75 7.42 -7.33
CA ASP A 74 -9.79 6.60 -6.70
C ASP A 74 -9.64 5.20 -7.30
N LEU A 75 -9.05 4.29 -6.53
CA LEU A 75 -8.73 2.93 -6.95
C LEU A 75 -9.63 1.96 -6.20
N ASN A 76 -10.52 1.32 -6.94
CA ASN A 76 -11.25 0.17 -6.41
C ASN A 76 -10.32 -1.07 -6.32
N ALA A 77 -10.84 -2.14 -5.71
CA ALA A 77 -10.09 -3.38 -5.50
C ALA A 77 -9.54 -4.01 -6.79
N ASP A 78 -10.28 -3.97 -7.91
CA ASP A 78 -9.83 -4.54 -9.19
C ASP A 78 -8.64 -3.76 -9.76
N GLN A 79 -8.71 -2.43 -9.75
CA GLN A 79 -7.65 -1.55 -10.23
C GLN A 79 -6.39 -1.70 -9.36
N LEU A 80 -6.57 -1.69 -8.04
CA LEU A 80 -5.47 -1.86 -7.09
C LEU A 80 -4.79 -3.23 -7.23
N ALA A 81 -5.57 -4.31 -7.33
CA ALA A 81 -5.03 -5.64 -7.55
C ALA A 81 -4.28 -5.75 -8.89
N GLY A 82 -4.78 -5.09 -9.95
CA GLY A 82 -4.07 -5.00 -11.23
C GLY A 82 -2.71 -4.35 -11.11
N ILE A 83 -2.60 -3.26 -10.36
CA ILE A 83 -1.34 -2.56 -10.07
C ILE A 83 -0.39 -3.46 -9.28
N ILE A 84 -0.90 -4.11 -8.22
CA ILE A 84 -0.10 -5.02 -7.39
C ILE A 84 0.43 -6.19 -8.23
N LYS A 85 -0.40 -6.82 -9.06
CA LYS A 85 0.04 -7.93 -9.93
C LYS A 85 1.18 -7.55 -10.87
N ALA A 86 1.25 -6.29 -11.31
CA ALA A 86 2.31 -5.82 -12.22
C ALA A 86 3.69 -5.75 -11.55
N ILE A 87 3.77 -5.67 -10.22
CA ILE A 87 5.03 -5.52 -9.47
C ILE A 87 5.45 -6.78 -8.71
N LEU A 88 4.51 -7.71 -8.50
CA LEU A 88 4.78 -8.97 -7.81
C LEU A 88 5.63 -9.88 -8.70
N PRO A 89 6.79 -10.37 -8.22
CA PRO A 89 7.53 -11.41 -8.91
C PRO A 89 6.77 -12.75 -8.82
N GLY A 90 7.01 -13.65 -9.77
CA GLY A 90 6.53 -15.03 -9.67
C GLY A 90 7.06 -15.73 -8.41
N GLY A 91 6.16 -16.37 -7.65
CA GLY A 91 6.49 -17.04 -6.38
C GLY A 91 6.74 -16.08 -5.23
N TYR A 92 6.08 -14.92 -5.22
CA TYR A 92 6.11 -13.97 -4.11
C TYR A 92 5.45 -14.58 -2.86
N THR A 93 6.12 -14.46 -1.73
CA THR A 93 5.71 -14.96 -0.40
C THR A 93 5.74 -13.84 0.65
N GLY A 94 5.99 -12.60 0.24
CA GLY A 94 5.86 -11.45 1.11
C GLY A 94 4.39 -11.16 1.43
N ASN A 95 4.16 -10.40 2.50
CA ASN A 95 2.83 -9.97 2.87
C ASN A 95 2.49 -8.61 2.26
N ILE A 96 1.20 -8.33 2.08
CA ILE A 96 0.68 -7.07 1.56
C ILE A 96 -0.13 -6.40 2.67
N TYR A 97 0.14 -5.13 2.94
CA TYR A 97 -0.45 -4.37 4.02
C TYR A 97 -1.09 -3.11 3.44
N ILE A 98 -2.41 -2.99 3.56
CA ILE A 98 -3.17 -1.86 3.05
C ILE A 98 -3.64 -1.02 4.23
N SER A 99 -3.19 0.23 4.30
CA SER A 99 -3.46 1.19 5.37
C SER A 99 -4.16 2.43 4.83
N THR A 100 -5.49 2.34 4.79
CA THR A 100 -6.41 3.48 4.64
C THR A 100 -7.46 3.41 5.75
N CYS A 101 -8.32 4.43 5.88
CA CYS A 101 -9.42 4.39 6.82
C CYS A 101 -10.34 3.21 6.49
N ASN A 102 -10.53 2.29 7.45
CA ASN A 102 -11.43 1.12 7.29
C ASN A 102 -11.08 0.20 6.10
N SER A 103 -9.79 0.12 5.74
CA SER A 103 -9.29 -0.65 4.60
C SER A 103 -9.53 -2.16 4.64
N PHE A 104 -10.07 -2.72 5.73
CA PHE A 104 -10.27 -4.16 5.86
C PHE A 104 -11.11 -4.76 4.74
N LYS A 105 -12.23 -4.13 4.33
CA LYS A 105 -13.08 -4.66 3.25
C LYS A 105 -12.39 -4.62 1.89
N ILE A 106 -11.79 -3.50 1.52
CA ILE A 106 -11.01 -3.41 0.28
C ILE A 106 -9.82 -4.38 0.28
N ALA A 107 -9.18 -4.62 1.42
CA ALA A 107 -8.13 -5.62 1.54
C ALA A 107 -8.64 -7.04 1.26
N GLN A 108 -9.84 -7.40 1.73
CA GLN A 108 -10.46 -8.70 1.42
C GLN A 108 -10.75 -8.80 -0.08
N ALA A 109 -11.34 -7.77 -0.66
CA ALA A 109 -11.63 -7.73 -2.09
C ALA A 109 -10.34 -7.86 -2.92
N VAL A 110 -9.27 -7.14 -2.54
CA VAL A 110 -7.96 -7.25 -3.19
C VAL A 110 -7.39 -8.66 -3.06
N ALA A 111 -7.45 -9.27 -1.87
CA ALA A 111 -6.97 -10.64 -1.65
C ALA A 111 -7.67 -11.64 -2.58
N GLU A 112 -9.00 -11.54 -2.71
CA GLU A 112 -9.78 -12.36 -3.65
C GLU A 112 -9.32 -12.16 -5.11
N LYS A 113 -9.04 -10.92 -5.52
CA LYS A 113 -8.57 -10.63 -6.89
C LYS A 113 -7.14 -11.09 -7.14
N LEU A 114 -6.26 -11.03 -6.13
CA LEU A 114 -4.90 -11.56 -6.23
C LEU A 114 -4.93 -13.09 -6.28
N GLY A 115 -5.88 -13.73 -5.59
CA GLY A 115 -6.02 -15.18 -5.55
C GLY A 115 -4.73 -15.86 -5.09
N MET A 116 -4.42 -17.03 -5.63
CA MET A 116 -3.21 -17.80 -5.29
C MET A 116 -1.89 -17.22 -5.85
N LEU A 117 -1.92 -16.03 -6.48
CA LEU A 117 -0.70 -15.42 -7.07
C LEU A 117 0.31 -14.99 -6.00
N VAL A 118 -0.14 -14.81 -4.76
CA VAL A 118 0.69 -14.54 -3.60
C VAL A 118 0.65 -15.74 -2.66
N GLY A 119 1.84 -16.23 -2.28
CA GLY A 119 2.00 -17.20 -1.20
C GLY A 119 2.07 -16.55 0.19
N GLY A 120 1.91 -15.23 0.26
CA GLY A 120 1.81 -14.46 1.50
C GLY A 120 0.44 -13.82 1.66
N ASP A 121 0.22 -13.26 2.84
CA ASP A 121 -1.08 -12.80 3.30
C ASP A 121 -1.37 -11.34 2.91
N VAL A 122 -2.65 -10.98 2.82
CA VAL A 122 -3.10 -9.59 2.66
C VAL A 122 -3.71 -9.12 3.98
N TYR A 123 -3.36 -7.91 4.40
CA TYR A 123 -3.83 -7.30 5.64
C TYR A 123 -4.47 -5.95 5.34
N GLY A 124 -5.55 -5.67 6.07
CA GLY A 124 -6.19 -4.35 6.12
C GLY A 124 -6.43 -3.93 7.56
N THR A 125 -7.00 -2.75 7.72
CA THR A 125 -7.16 -2.07 9.01
C THR A 125 -8.64 -1.78 9.25
N LYS A 126 -9.12 -2.02 10.46
CA LYS A 126 -10.55 -1.89 10.81
C LYS A 126 -10.93 -0.51 11.35
N ASN A 127 -9.94 0.35 11.57
CA ASN A 127 -10.10 1.67 12.15
C ASN A 127 -9.41 2.71 11.25
N SER A 128 -9.76 3.99 11.44
CA SER A 128 -8.96 5.10 10.95
C SER A 128 -7.53 4.99 11.49
N ILE A 129 -6.55 5.21 10.63
CA ILE A 129 -5.14 5.22 11.00
C ILE A 129 -4.63 6.63 10.74
N ASP A 130 -4.06 7.24 11.78
CA ASP A 130 -3.30 8.48 11.63
C ASP A 130 -2.20 8.28 10.59
N TYR A 131 -1.98 9.29 9.74
CA TYR A 131 -1.06 9.32 8.59
C TYR A 131 0.39 8.89 8.92
N ALA A 132 0.60 7.59 9.14
CA ALA A 132 1.85 6.99 9.56
C ALA A 132 2.00 5.59 8.96
N ILE A 133 3.23 5.26 8.54
CA ILE A 133 3.54 3.94 7.99
C ILE A 133 3.70 2.98 9.16
N GLN A 134 2.67 2.16 9.40
CA GLN A 134 2.72 1.16 10.46
C GLN A 134 3.56 -0.04 10.03
N THR A 135 4.39 -0.56 10.93
CA THR A 135 5.13 -1.81 10.69
C THR A 135 4.18 -3.02 10.78
N PRO A 136 4.57 -4.20 10.25
CA PRO A 136 3.79 -5.44 10.39
C PRO A 136 3.44 -5.81 11.84
N SER A 137 4.28 -5.38 12.80
CA SER A 137 4.11 -5.65 14.22
C SER A 137 3.06 -4.77 14.92
N GLY A 138 2.44 -3.82 14.20
CA GLY A 138 1.37 -2.99 14.74
C GLY A 138 0.11 -3.79 15.06
N SER A 139 -0.63 -3.40 16.10
CA SER A 139 -1.85 -4.10 16.55
C SER A 139 -3.08 -3.85 15.68
N ASN A 140 -2.98 -3.03 14.64
CA ASN A 140 -4.14 -2.60 13.84
C ASN A 140 -4.40 -3.48 12.62
N TRP A 141 -3.50 -4.41 12.30
CA TRP A 141 -3.60 -5.29 11.14
C TRP A 141 -4.59 -6.43 11.39
N SER A 142 -5.49 -6.63 10.44
CA SER A 142 -6.39 -7.77 10.38
C SER A 142 -6.15 -8.53 9.08
N LEU A 143 -5.93 -9.85 9.20
CA LEU A 143 -5.79 -10.74 8.05
C LEU A 143 -7.07 -10.71 7.21
N ALA A 144 -6.91 -10.40 5.92
CA ALA A 144 -7.97 -10.25 4.96
C ALA A 144 -8.11 -11.53 4.11
N GLY A 145 -8.49 -12.64 4.75
CA GLY A 145 -8.72 -13.94 4.11
C GLY A 145 -7.64 -14.96 4.40
#